data_AF-A0A2V8KAS1-F1
#
_entry.id   AF-A0A2V8KAS1-F1
#
_cell.length_a   1.000
_cell.length_b   1.000
_cell.length_c   1.000
_cell.angle_alpha   90.00
_cell.angle_beta   90.00
_cell.angle_gamma   90.00
#
_symmetry.space_group_name_H-M   'P 1'
#
loop_
_entity.id
_entity.type
_entity.pdbx_description
1 polymer ?
#
loop_
_entity_poly.entity_id
_entity_poly.type
_entity_poly.pdbx_seq_one_letter_code
_entity_poly.pdbx_strand_id
1 'polypeptide(L)'
;LKDPERAIQLFKASGSQGNADAQFYVGSYYLLPLRDVLEGAKWLRVSAEQGSTDAQWLLGKAYLEGAKDLPRDPVQAYMWLRLAAKDNLEFYVNAYRAAEKQMNAAQIAKGTALADAWKPKPGLKPEEKP
;
A
#
# COMPACT_ATOMS: atom_id res chain seq x y z
N LEU A 1 24.14 10.77 5.49
CA LEU A 1 23.43 9.49 5.60
C LEU A 1 24.45 8.37 5.44
N LYS A 2 24.80 7.65 6.52
CA LYS A 2 25.80 6.57 6.45
C LYS A 2 25.07 5.25 6.22
N ASP A 3 25.22 4.73 4.99
CA ASP A 3 24.85 3.39 4.54
C ASP A 3 23.34 3.04 4.44
N PRO A 4 22.69 3.32 3.29
CA PRO A 4 21.30 2.95 3.06
C PRO A 4 21.06 1.42 3.04
N GLU A 5 22.08 0.62 2.74
CA GLU A 5 21.98 -0.84 2.77
C GLU A 5 21.90 -1.36 4.21
N ARG A 6 22.66 -0.74 5.11
CA ARG A 6 22.56 -1.07 6.54
C ARG A 6 21.23 -0.63 7.14
N ALA A 7 20.71 0.52 6.72
CA ALA A 7 19.40 1.00 7.15
C ALA A 7 18.27 0.04 6.73
N ILE A 8 18.27 -0.42 5.47
CA ILE A 8 17.24 -1.35 4.99
C ILE A 8 17.29 -2.69 5.75
N GLN A 9 18.46 -3.19 6.14
CA GLN A 9 18.55 -4.43 6.94
C GLN A 9 17.91 -4.28 8.32
N LEU A 10 18.11 -3.14 8.99
CA LEU A 10 17.48 -2.85 10.27
C LEU A 10 15.96 -2.72 10.13
N PHE A 11 15.48 -2.07 9.07
CA PHE A 11 14.05 -1.98 8.81
C PHE A 11 13.44 -3.33 8.46
N LYS A 12 14.13 -4.21 7.71
CA LYS A 12 13.66 -5.59 7.46
C LYS A 12 13.54 -6.37 8.77
N ALA A 13 14.53 -6.30 9.65
CA ALA A 13 14.49 -7.00 10.94
C ALA A 13 13.34 -6.52 11.84
N SER A 14 13.07 -5.20 11.86
CA SER A 14 11.95 -4.63 12.60
C SER A 14 10.59 -4.96 11.95
N GLY A 15 10.51 -4.85 10.62
CA GLY A 15 9.29 -5.11 9.87
C GLY A 15 8.87 -6.57 9.88
N SER A 16 9.82 -7.52 9.91
CA SER A 16 9.54 -8.95 10.12
C SER A 16 8.94 -9.27 11.50
N GLN A 17 9.04 -8.35 12.45
CA GLN A 17 8.37 -8.44 13.76
C GLN A 17 7.01 -7.74 13.79
N GLY A 18 6.51 -7.29 12.63
CA GLY A 18 5.20 -6.66 12.52
C GLY A 18 5.22 -5.13 12.66
N ASN A 19 6.38 -4.48 12.67
CA ASN A 19 6.43 -3.02 12.77
C ASN A 19 5.97 -2.35 11.45
N ALA A 20 4.80 -1.71 11.46
CA ALA A 20 4.18 -1.12 10.27
C ALA A 20 5.03 -0.02 9.61
N ASP A 21 5.70 0.83 10.37
CA ASP A 21 6.54 1.91 9.84
C ASP A 21 7.77 1.34 9.14
N ALA A 22 8.42 0.36 9.76
CA ALA A 22 9.54 -0.35 9.16
C ALA A 22 9.13 -1.08 7.88
N GLN A 23 7.96 -1.71 7.86
CA GLN A 23 7.41 -2.33 6.65
C GLN A 23 7.16 -1.30 5.55
N PHE A 24 6.64 -0.11 5.89
CA PHE A 24 6.49 0.99 4.94
C PHE A 24 7.85 1.44 4.36
N TYR A 25 8.86 1.62 5.21
CA TYR A 25 10.21 1.98 4.76
C TYR A 25 10.84 0.91 3.87
N VAL A 26 10.66 -0.37 4.19
CA VAL A 26 11.14 -1.46 3.33
C VAL A 26 10.41 -1.45 1.99
N GLY A 27 9.08 -1.35 2.03
CA GLY A 27 8.26 -1.37 0.83
C GLY A 27 8.55 -0.21 -0.12
N SER A 28 8.65 1.01 0.41
CA SER A 28 9.00 2.20 -0.37
C SER A 28 10.41 2.13 -0.95
N TYR A 29 11.37 1.57 -0.20
CA TYR A 29 12.76 1.40 -0.66
C TYR A 29 12.88 0.48 -1.89
N TYR A 30 12.05 -0.56 -1.99
CA TYR A 30 12.04 -1.44 -3.15
C TYR A 30 11.15 -0.93 -4.29
N LEU A 31 9.99 -0.33 -3.97
CA LEU A 31 9.00 0.10 -4.95
C LEU A 31 9.38 1.40 -5.68
N LEU A 32 9.69 2.49 -4.97
CA LEU A 32 9.86 3.82 -5.57
C LEU A 32 11.03 3.92 -6.56
N PRO A 33 12.20 3.28 -6.34
CA PRO A 33 13.25 3.19 -7.35
C PRO A 33 13.05 2.01 -8.32
N LEU A 34 11.90 1.32 -8.29
CA LEU A 34 11.57 0.16 -9.11
C LEU A 34 12.64 -0.95 -9.06
N ARG A 35 13.24 -1.16 -7.90
CA ARG A 35 14.28 -2.18 -7.68
C ARG A 35 13.69 -3.58 -7.66
N ASP A 36 12.60 -3.73 -6.92
CA ASP A 36 11.79 -4.94 -6.85
C ASP A 36 10.37 -4.55 -6.50
N VAL A 37 9.55 -4.38 -7.54
CA VAL A 37 8.17 -3.89 -7.39
C VAL A 37 7.32 -4.87 -6.57
N LEU A 38 7.50 -6.17 -6.77
CA LEU A 38 6.71 -7.20 -6.11
C LEU A 38 7.04 -7.29 -4.62
N GLU A 39 8.33 -7.29 -4.29
CA GLU A 39 8.77 -7.25 -2.90
C GLU A 39 8.30 -5.95 -2.25
N GLY A 40 8.48 -4.80 -2.91
CA GLY A 40 8.01 -3.51 -2.42
C GLY A 40 6.50 -3.51 -2.12
N ALA A 41 5.68 -3.99 -3.06
CA ALA A 41 4.24 -4.09 -2.89
C ALA A 41 3.82 -5.06 -1.78
N LYS A 42 4.57 -6.16 -1.57
CA LYS A 42 4.33 -7.11 -0.47
C LYS A 42 4.53 -6.44 0.89
N TRP A 43 5.63 -5.72 1.07
CA TRP A 43 5.91 -4.99 2.31
C TRP A 43 4.94 -3.84 2.56
N LEU A 44 4.58 -3.09 1.51
CA LEU A 44 3.56 -2.06 1.62
C LEU A 44 2.18 -2.64 1.97
N ARG A 45 1.84 -3.81 1.43
CA ARG A 45 0.57 -4.48 1.76
C ARG A 45 0.46 -4.76 3.25
N VAL A 46 1.47 -5.36 3.88
CA VAL A 46 1.38 -5.65 5.31
C VAL A 46 1.34 -4.38 6.16
N SER A 47 2.04 -3.32 5.76
CA SER A 47 1.94 -2.01 6.43
C SER A 47 0.55 -1.36 6.25
N ALA A 48 -0.01 -1.44 5.05
CA ALA A 48 -1.33 -0.90 4.71
C ALA A 48 -2.46 -1.64 5.45
N GLU A 49 -2.35 -2.97 5.58
CA GLU A 49 -3.25 -3.82 6.37
C GLU A 49 -3.19 -3.52 7.87
N GLN A 50 -2.09 -2.95 8.36
CA GLN A 50 -1.99 -2.45 9.74
C GLN A 50 -2.61 -1.05 9.93
N GLY A 51 -2.97 -0.37 8.83
CA GLY A 51 -3.56 0.97 8.87
C GLY A 51 -2.58 2.11 8.63
N SER A 52 -1.38 1.85 8.11
CA SER A 52 -0.48 2.93 7.68
C SER A 52 -1.08 3.68 6.48
N THR A 53 -1.52 4.92 6.70
CA THR A 53 -2.10 5.79 5.66
C THR A 53 -1.15 5.98 4.47
N ASP A 54 0.15 6.15 4.73
CA ASP A 54 1.14 6.32 3.67
C ASP A 54 1.36 5.04 2.85
N ALA A 55 1.33 3.87 3.51
CA ALA A 55 1.40 2.60 2.81
C ALA A 55 0.15 2.32 1.98
N GLN A 56 -1.04 2.63 2.51
CA GLN A 56 -2.31 2.54 1.79
C GLN A 56 -2.29 3.43 0.55
N TRP A 57 -1.85 4.68 0.68
CA TRP A 57 -1.74 5.59 -0.46
C TRP A 57 -0.77 5.06 -1.52
N LEU A 58 0.44 4.67 -1.11
CA LEU A 58 1.50 4.26 -2.04
C LEU A 58 1.15 2.94 -2.75
N LEU A 59 0.58 1.97 -2.02
CA LEU A 59 0.10 0.71 -2.60
C LEU A 59 -1.07 0.96 -3.58
N GLY A 60 -1.99 1.85 -3.21
CA GLY A 60 -3.10 2.24 -4.08
C GLY A 60 -2.61 2.88 -5.38
N LYS A 61 -1.62 3.76 -5.30
CA LYS A 61 -0.95 4.33 -6.48
C LYS A 61 -0.28 3.27 -7.34
N ALA A 62 0.44 2.34 -6.73
CA ALA A 62 1.12 1.27 -7.44
C ALA A 62 0.14 0.40 -8.25
N TYR A 63 -1.03 0.10 -7.68
CA TYR A 63 -2.10 -0.61 -8.38
C TYR A 63 -2.79 0.22 -9.47
N LEU A 64 -2.87 1.53 -9.31
CA LEU A 64 -3.48 2.42 -10.31
C LEU A 64 -2.58 2.56 -11.55
N GLU A 65 -1.29 2.77 -11.33
CA GLU A 65 -0.30 3.01 -12.39
C GLU A 65 0.12 1.69 -13.04
N GLY A 66 0.24 0.63 -12.24
CA GLY A 66 0.80 -0.66 -12.64
C GLY A 66 2.30 -0.57 -12.91
N ALA A 67 2.94 -1.73 -12.99
CA ALA A 67 4.34 -1.89 -13.35
C ALA A 67 4.54 -3.27 -14.01
N LYS A 68 5.74 -3.54 -14.52
CA LYS A 68 6.07 -4.77 -15.27
C LYS A 68 5.55 -6.05 -14.59
N ASP A 69 5.79 -6.18 -13.29
CA ASP A 69 5.44 -7.36 -12.50
C ASP A 69 4.26 -7.13 -11.54
N LEU A 70 3.64 -5.95 -11.59
CA LEU A 70 2.46 -5.58 -10.80
C LEU A 70 1.39 -5.01 -11.74
N PRO A 71 0.50 -5.85 -12.29
CA PRO A 71 -0.55 -5.40 -13.17
C PRO A 71 -1.45 -4.36 -12.50
N ARG A 72 -2.05 -3.49 -13.31
CA ARG A 72 -3.06 -2.57 -12.81
C ARG A 72 -4.23 -3.33 -12.20
N ASP A 73 -4.65 -2.88 -11.03
CA ASP A 73 -5.88 -3.34 -10.36
C ASP A 73 -6.64 -2.11 -9.85
N PRO A 74 -7.54 -1.54 -10.67
CA PRO A 74 -8.31 -0.37 -10.28
C PRO A 74 -9.16 -0.57 -9.02
N VAL A 75 -9.60 -1.81 -8.73
CA VAL A 75 -10.41 -2.11 -7.55
C VAL A 75 -9.55 -2.04 -6.28
N GLN A 76 -8.37 -2.67 -6.30
CA GLN A 76 -7.40 -2.56 -5.20
C GLN A 76 -6.91 -1.12 -5.04
N ALA A 77 -6.60 -0.43 -6.14
CA ALA A 77 -6.20 0.97 -6.13
C ALA A 77 -7.23 1.84 -5.41
N TYR A 78 -8.50 1.75 -5.83
CA TYR A 78 -9.59 2.50 -5.22
C TYR A 78 -9.77 2.19 -3.75
N MET A 79 -9.77 0.90 -3.38
CA MET A 79 -9.96 0.47 -2.00
C MET A 79 -8.87 1.07 -1.08
N TRP A 80 -7.59 0.93 -1.46
CA TRP A 80 -6.48 1.46 -0.66
C TRP A 80 -6.45 2.99 -0.61
N LEU A 81 -6.70 3.66 -1.74
CA LEU A 81 -6.74 5.13 -1.78
C LEU A 81 -7.92 5.69 -0.97
N ARG A 82 -9.06 5.00 -0.95
CA ARG A 82 -10.22 5.38 -0.14
C ARG A 82 -9.94 5.22 1.35
N LEU A 83 -9.24 4.15 1.75
CA LEU A 83 -8.80 3.98 3.15
C LEU A 83 -7.81 5.07 3.56
N ALA A 84 -6.84 5.41 2.70
CA ALA A 84 -5.90 6.50 2.97
C ALA A 84 -6.60 7.87 3.10
N ALA A 85 -7.71 8.07 2.38
CA ALA A 85 -8.50 9.30 2.40
C ALA A 85 -9.51 9.37 3.56
N LYS A 86 -9.54 8.42 4.51
CA LYS A 86 -10.57 8.34 5.56
C LYS A 86 -10.69 9.61 6.41
N ASP A 87 -9.57 10.30 6.69
CA ASP A 87 -9.56 11.57 7.43
C ASP A 87 -9.71 12.81 6.51
N ASN A 88 -10.07 12.60 5.24
CA ASN A 88 -10.39 13.62 4.24
C ASN A 88 -9.31 14.68 3.99
N LEU A 89 -8.03 14.35 4.15
CA LEU A 89 -6.98 15.22 3.64
C LEU A 89 -7.09 15.31 2.11
N GLU A 90 -7.25 16.53 1.61
CA GLU A 90 -7.57 16.82 0.20
C GLU A 90 -6.62 16.12 -0.79
N PHE A 91 -5.34 16.00 -0.41
CA PHE A 91 -4.33 15.26 -1.15
C PHE A 91 -4.74 13.80 -1.47
N TYR A 92 -5.24 13.06 -0.47
CA TYR A 92 -5.65 11.65 -0.64
C TYR A 92 -7.00 11.52 -1.35
N VAL A 93 -7.91 12.50 -1.15
CA VAL A 93 -9.22 12.53 -1.84
C VAL A 93 -9.06 12.62 -3.35
N ASN A 94 -8.13 13.45 -3.83
CA ASN A 94 -7.85 13.59 -5.26
C ASN A 94 -7.33 12.30 -5.88
N ALA A 95 -6.59 11.49 -5.11
CA ALA A 95 -6.02 10.23 -5.59
C ALA A 95 -7.11 9.16 -5.87
N TYR A 96 -8.05 8.92 -4.94
CA TYR A 96 -9.08 7.90 -5.19
C TYR A 96 -10.07 8.34 -6.28
N ARG A 97 -10.39 9.64 -6.39
CA ARG A 97 -11.21 10.17 -7.49
C ARG A 97 -10.58 9.95 -8.87
N ALA A 98 -9.26 9.99 -8.95
CA ALA A 98 -8.54 9.67 -10.19
C ALA A 98 -8.67 8.17 -10.54
N ALA A 99 -8.74 7.29 -9.54
CA ALA A 99 -9.04 5.88 -9.74
C ALA A 99 -10.50 5.66 -10.19
N GLU A 100 -11.48 6.31 -9.55
CA GLU A 100 -12.92 6.20 -9.92
C GLU A 100 -13.17 6.53 -11.38
N LYS A 101 -12.51 7.55 -11.93
CA LYS A 101 -12.64 7.95 -13.34
C LYS A 101 -12.27 6.84 -14.34
N GLN A 102 -11.50 5.85 -13.91
CA GLN A 102 -11.06 4.72 -14.74
C GLN A 102 -11.89 3.45 -14.50
N MET A 103 -12.92 3.52 -13.65
CA MET A 103 -13.68 2.37 -13.18
C MET A 103 -15.12 2.41 -13.65
N ASN A 104 -15.70 1.23 -13.87
CA ASN A 104 -17.14 1.08 -14.03
C ASN A 104 -17.85 0.96 -12.67
N ALA A 105 -19.18 1.05 -12.68
CA ALA A 105 -19.99 1.00 -11.46
C ALA A 105 -19.78 -0.28 -10.62
N ALA A 106 -19.57 -1.44 -11.27
CA ALA A 106 -19.33 -2.70 -10.56
C ALA A 106 -17.96 -2.71 -9.85
N GLN A 107 -16.94 -2.15 -10.48
CA GLN A 107 -15.62 -1.99 -9.87
C GLN A 107 -15.65 -1.04 -8.68
N ILE A 108 -16.37 0.10 -8.81
CA ILE A 108 -16.54 1.08 -7.73
C ILE A 108 -17.26 0.42 -6.54
N ALA A 109 -18.37 -0.28 -6.80
CA ALA A 109 -19.12 -0.99 -5.76
C ALA A 109 -18.25 -2.03 -5.04
N LYS A 110 -17.45 -2.81 -5.79
CA LYS A 110 -16.55 -3.81 -5.22
C LYS A 110 -15.47 -3.17 -4.35
N GLY A 111 -14.81 -2.12 -4.83
CA GLY A 111 -13.75 -1.43 -4.07
C GLY A 111 -14.30 -0.74 -2.83
N THR A 112 -15.51 -0.17 -2.91
CA THR A 112 -16.24 0.43 -1.78
C THR A 112 -16.52 -0.63 -0.71
N ALA A 113 -17.09 -1.77 -1.10
CA ALA A 113 -17.39 -2.86 -0.18
C ALA A 113 -16.14 -3.42 0.51
N LEU A 114 -15.03 -3.56 -0.23
CA LEU A 114 -13.76 -4.00 0.35
C LEU A 114 -13.22 -3.00 1.38
N ALA A 115 -13.27 -1.70 1.08
CA ALA A 115 -12.85 -0.65 2.01
C ALA A 115 -13.77 -0.57 3.25
N ASP A 116 -15.09 -0.71 3.09
CA ASP A 116 -16.04 -0.69 4.20
C ASP A 116 -15.91 -1.91 5.12
N ALA A 117 -15.55 -3.07 4.55
CA ALA A 117 -15.32 -4.30 5.30
C ALA A 117 -13.92 -4.36 5.95
N TRP A 118 -13.00 -3.49 5.55
CA TRP A 118 -11.61 -3.52 6.01
C TRP A 118 -11.49 -3.15 7.49
N LYS A 119 -10.62 -3.87 8.20
CA LYS A 119 -10.24 -3.61 9.58
C LYS A 119 -8.73 -3.75 9.71
N PRO A 120 -8.05 -2.88 10.49
CA PRO A 120 -6.61 -2.97 10.68
C PRO A 120 -6.25 -4.30 11.36
N LYS A 121 -5.09 -4.85 10.99
CA LYS A 121 -4.51 -6.09 11.54
C LYS A 121 -3.16 -5.80 12.18
N PRO A 122 -3.09 -5.18 13.37
CA PRO A 122 -1.82 -4.79 13.99
C PRO A 122 -0.86 -5.96 14.17
N GLY A 123 0.42 -5.73 13.92
CA GLY A 123 1.47 -6.73 14.07
C GLY A 123 1.58 -7.75 12.93
N LEU A 124 0.84 -7.58 11.83
CA LEU A 124 0.89 -8.47 10.67
C LEU A 124 2.30 -8.53 10.08
N LYS A 125 2.81 -9.73 9.84
CA LYS A 125 4.16 -9.96 9.31
C LYS A 125 4.15 -10.29 7.82
N PRO A 126 5.27 -10.04 7.09
CA PRO A 126 5.37 -10.33 5.66
C PRO A 126 5.21 -11.82 5.27
N GLU A 127 5.44 -12.74 6.20
CA GLU A 127 5.26 -14.19 5.95
C GLU A 127 3.81 -14.64 6.13
N GLU A 128 3.02 -13.86 6.87
CA GLU A 128 1.62 -14.13 7.13
C GLU A 128 0.80 -13.66 5.93
N LYS A 129 -0.10 -14.52 5.43
CA LYS A 129 -1.02 -14.12 4.38
C LYS A 129 -2.01 -13.11 4.97
N PRO A 130 -2.15 -11.91 4.36
CA PRO A 130 -3.18 -10.96 4.74
C PRO A 130 -4.59 -11.54 4.52
#